data_AF-A0A917RJI1-F1
#
_entry.id   AF-A0A917RJI1-F1
#
_cell.length_a   1.000
_cell.length_b   1.000
_cell.length_c   1.000
_cell.angle_alpha   90.00
_cell.angle_beta   90.00
_cell.angle_gamma   90.00
#
_symmetry.space_group_name_H-M   'P 1'
#
loop_
_entity.id
_entity.type
_entity.pdbx_description
1 polymer ?
#
loop_
_entity_poly.entity_id
_entity_poly.type
_entity_poly.pdbx_seq_one_letter_code
_entity_poly.pdbx_strand_id
1 'polypeptide(L)' 'MLTPWDSPHVAASAARIADELGWKARYDATGMITSAREGWVRLYPGARRD' A
#
# COMPACT_ATOMS: atom_id res chain seq x y z
N MET A 1 -16.39 -4.57 -4.91
CA MET A 1 -16.23 -5.13 -3.55
C MET A 1 -15.17 -4.29 -2.87
N LEU A 2 -15.52 -3.49 -1.86
CA LEU A 2 -14.56 -2.62 -1.18
C LEU A 2 -13.59 -3.49 -0.37
N THR A 3 -12.30 -3.32 -0.58
CA THR A 3 -11.29 -3.97 0.24
C THR A 3 -11.15 -3.24 1.58
N PRO A 4 -10.56 -3.83 2.63
CA PRO A 4 -10.28 -3.13 3.88
C PRO A 4 -9.42 -1.86 3.69
N TRP A 5 -8.65 -1.80 2.60
CA TRP A 5 -7.87 -0.63 2.20
C TRP A 5 -8.71 0.49 1.56
N ASP A 6 -9.93 0.16 1.11
CA ASP A 6 -10.91 1.11 0.58
C ASP A 6 -11.86 1.65 1.67
N SER A 7 -11.43 1.59 2.94
CA SER A 7 -12.21 2.18 4.03
C SER A 7 -12.47 3.66 3.72
N PRO A 8 -13.73 4.15 3.79
CA PRO A 8 -14.07 5.54 3.50
C PRO A 8 -13.24 6.53 4.33
N HIS A 9 -12.87 6.16 5.55
CA HIS A 9 -12.03 6.98 6.43
C HIS A 9 -10.58 7.10 5.93
N VAL A 10 -10.01 6.03 5.39
CA VAL A 10 -8.66 6.03 4.81
C VAL A 10 -8.63 6.86 3.53
N ALA A 11 -9.63 6.66 2.66
CA ALA A 11 -9.77 7.42 1.43
C ALA A 11 -9.97 8.92 1.71
N ALA A 12 -10.82 9.28 2.68
CA ALA A 12 -11.03 10.66 3.09
C ALA A 12 -9.77 11.30 3.69
N SER A 13 -9.00 10.55 4.49
CA SER A 13 -7.75 11.06 5.08
C SER A 13 -6.67 11.29 4.02
N ALA A 14 -6.57 10.39 3.02
CA ALA A 14 -5.64 10.52 1.90
C ALA A 14 -6.02 11.68 0.97
N ALA A 15 -7.32 11.90 0.72
CA ALA A 15 -7.79 13.05 -0.04
C ALA A 15 -7.45 14.36 0.69
N ARG A 16 -7.72 14.43 2.01
CA ARG A 16 -7.46 15.62 2.81
C ARG A 16 -5.98 16.03 2.82
N ILE A 17 -5.05 15.09 2.98
CA ILE A 17 -3.62 15.42 2.99
C ILE A 17 -3.11 15.84 1.60
N ALA A 18 -3.72 15.31 0.53
CA ALA A 18 -3.43 15.74 -0.83
C ALA A 18 -3.89 17.19 -1.06
N ASP A 19 -5.08 17.54 -0.60
CA ASP A 19 -5.64 18.89 -0.75
C ASP A 19 -4.91 19.92 0.12
N GLU A 20 -4.61 19.58 1.39
CA GLU A 20 -4.02 20.52 2.34
C GLU A 20 -2.51 20.70 2.15
N LEU A 21 -1.79 19.64 1.78
CA LEU A 21 -0.31 19.65 1.73
C LEU A 21 0.25 19.43 0.33
N GLY A 22 -0.59 19.23 -0.69
CA GLY A 22 -0.14 18.84 -2.03
C GLY A 22 0.55 17.47 -2.05
N TRP A 23 0.37 16.67 -0.99
CA TRP A 23 1.11 15.43 -0.83
C TRP A 23 0.51 14.32 -1.70
N LYS A 24 1.38 13.58 -2.40
CA LYS A 24 0.98 12.40 -3.18
C LYS A 24 1.87 11.23 -2.83
N ALA A 25 1.25 10.06 -2.61
CA ALA A 25 1.97 8.82 -2.46
C ALA A 25 2.82 8.55 -3.72
N ARG A 26 4.13 8.35 -3.51
CA ARG A 26 5.08 8.08 -4.60
C ARG A 26 4.88 6.70 -5.24
N TYR A 27 4.39 5.74 -4.46
CA TYR A 27 4.15 4.37 -4.87
C TYR A 27 2.70 4.00 -4.59
N ASP A 28 2.11 3.18 -5.45
CA ASP A 28 0.75 2.69 -5.28
C ASP A 28 0.70 1.48 -4.32
N ALA A 29 -0.51 1.03 -4.01
CA ALA A 29 -0.72 -0.12 -3.14
C ALA A 29 -0.07 -1.39 -3.69
N THR A 30 -0.07 -1.58 -5.02
CA THR A 30 0.57 -2.71 -5.69
C THR A 30 2.07 -2.72 -5.42
N GLY A 31 2.76 -1.59 -5.60
CA GLY A 31 4.18 -1.45 -5.30
C GLY A 31 4.49 -1.68 -3.82
N MET A 32 3.63 -1.19 -2.92
CA MET A 32 3.76 -1.43 -1.48
C MET A 32 3.65 -2.92 -1.14
N ILE A 33 2.66 -3.63 -1.70
CA ILE A 33 2.46 -5.06 -1.45
C ILE A 33 3.60 -5.90 -2.05
N THR A 34 4.03 -5.58 -3.27
CA THR A 34 5.14 -6.27 -3.93
C THR A 34 6.43 -6.13 -3.13
N SER A 35 6.80 -4.90 -2.74
CA SER A 35 8.03 -4.67 -1.96
C SER A 35 7.99 -5.34 -0.59
N ALA A 36 6.84 -5.34 0.09
CA ALA A 36 6.66 -6.06 1.34
C ALA A 36 6.85 -7.57 1.16
N ARG A 37 6.29 -8.15 0.07
CA ARG A 37 6.46 -9.57 -0.26
C ARG A 37 7.92 -9.90 -0.60
N GLU A 38 8.58 -9.08 -1.39
CA GLU A 38 10.01 -9.27 -1.73
C GLU A 38 10.89 -9.22 -0.48
N GLY A 39 10.63 -8.27 0.42
CA GLY A 39 11.29 -8.20 1.72
C GLY A 39 11.05 -9.46 2.56
N TRP A 40 9.80 -9.94 2.59
CA TRP A 40 9.46 -11.18 3.28
C TRP A 40 10.18 -12.40 2.71
N VAL A 41 10.20 -12.57 1.39
CA VAL A 41 10.92 -13.68 0.72
C VAL A 41 12.43 -13.59 0.94
N ARG A 42 13.00 -12.37 1.00
CA ARG A 42 14.42 -12.18 1.32
C ARG A 42 14.76 -12.71 2.71
N LEU A 43 13.87 -12.52 3.69
CA LEU A 43 14.05 -13.04 5.06
C LEU A 43 13.69 -14.53 5.18
N TYR A 44 12.74 -14.99 4.37
CA TYR A 44 12.20 -16.35 4.39
C TYR A 44 12.14 -16.93 2.96
N PRO A 45 13.26 -17.45 2.41
CA PRO A 45 13.31 -17.90 1.02
C PRO A 45 12.26 -18.96 0.66
N GLY A 46 11.89 -19.83 1.61
CA GLY A 46 10.85 -20.85 1.44
C GLY A 46 9.42 -20.31 1.37
N ALA A 47 9.19 -19.02 1.65
CA ALA A 47 7.89 -18.36 1.46
C ALA A 47 7.64 -17.93 0.01
N ARG A 48 8.63 -18.13 -0.88
CA ARG A 48 8.46 -17.89 -2.31
C ARG A 48 7.46 -18.91 -2.86
N ARG A 49 6.31 -18.42 -3.30
CA ARG A 49 5.37 -19.19 -4.13
C ARG A 49 5.66 -18.88 -5.60
N ASP A 50 5.78 -19.97 -6.36
CA ASP A 50 5.89 -20.10 -7.81
C ASP A 50 4.63 -19.62 -8.55
#